data_AF-A0A875SEX0-F1
#
_entry.id   AF-A0A875SEX0-F1
#
_cell.length_a   1.000
_cell.length_b   1.000
_cell.length_c   1.000
_cell.angle_alpha   90.00
_cell.angle_beta   90.00
_cell.angle_gamma   90.00
#
_symmetry.space_group_name_H-M   'P 1'
#
loop_
_entity.id
_entity.type
_entity.pdbx_description
1 polymer ?
#
loop_
_entity_poly.entity_id
_entity_poly.type
_entity_poly.pdbx_seq_one_letter_code
_entity_poly.pdbx_strand_id
1 'polypeptide(L)'
;MSEEPSSPRNVSLITPKPHILHDSDVSKGEFTPVNTITEAAKITFWSAVFLGGMHVRRLLQHRKGAARPGQARYLALFELNKRHFVSIPLALGTYSFLSNSLYNLHDGEKTTKSEMLASSTAILVATAFKGGMAANKKVGLALGVAGFVGFFKWAGGFIDNYSTNLSYTRSHGLNHDQVSNKDLDEDFANGTYKKQGFWEIMYRRPLSETVQDLGEGRGIGKA
;
A
#
# COMPACT_ATOMS: atom_id res chain seq x y z
N MET A 1 32.53 41.54 37.48
CA MET A 1 32.54 40.19 36.87
C MET A 1 31.10 39.77 36.74
N SER A 2 30.58 39.83 35.52
CA SER A 2 29.19 39.60 35.17
C SER A 2 28.99 38.10 34.96
N GLU A 3 28.09 37.48 35.74
CA GLU A 3 27.63 36.13 35.46
C GLU A 3 26.60 36.19 34.32
N GLU A 4 26.95 35.63 33.17
CA GLU A 4 25.99 35.42 32.08
C GLU A 4 25.04 34.28 32.44
N PRO A 5 23.71 34.44 32.30
CA PRO A 5 22.79 33.32 32.44
C PRO A 5 22.93 32.37 31.24
N SER A 6 23.25 31.11 31.52
CA SER A 6 23.29 30.04 30.52
C SER A 6 21.95 29.92 29.80
N SER A 7 21.96 30.04 28.48
CA SER A 7 20.78 29.90 27.63
C SER A 7 20.09 28.53 27.85
N PRO A 8 18.75 28.46 27.81
CA PRO A 8 18.05 27.19 27.87
C PRO A 8 18.39 26.39 26.60
N ARG A 9 18.98 25.21 26.78
CA ARG A 9 19.11 24.21 25.71
C ARG A 9 17.73 24.00 25.09
N ASN A 10 17.60 24.29 23.80
CA ASN A 10 16.47 23.88 22.98
C ASN A 10 16.42 22.35 22.98
N VAL A 11 15.68 21.76 23.92
CA VAL A 11 15.32 20.34 23.87
C VAL A 11 14.24 20.25 22.78
N SER A 12 14.61 19.76 21.61
CA SER A 12 13.66 19.49 20.53
C SER A 12 12.61 18.52 21.06
N LEU A 13 11.36 18.97 21.16
CA LEU A 13 10.25 18.15 21.62
C LEU A 13 10.08 16.96 20.65
N ILE A 14 10.52 15.77 21.05
CA ILE A 14 10.30 14.55 20.29
C ILE A 14 8.83 14.22 20.48
N THR A 15 8.03 14.41 19.42
CA THR A 15 6.61 14.06 19.46
C THR A 15 6.44 12.56 19.21
N PRO A 16 5.50 11.89 19.91
CA PRO A 16 5.22 10.48 19.68
C PRO A 16 4.85 10.27 18.22
N LYS A 17 5.62 9.44 17.52
CA LYS A 17 5.22 8.99 16.20
C LYS A 17 4.21 7.85 16.42
N PRO A 18 2.96 7.95 15.94
CA PRO A 18 2.06 6.82 16.03
C PRO A 18 2.68 5.66 15.24
N HIS A 19 3.00 4.56 15.94
CA HIS A 19 3.36 3.28 15.35
C HIS A 19 2.13 2.66 14.69
N ILE A 20 1.65 3.32 13.64
CA ILE A 20 0.97 2.66 12.55
C ILE A 20 2.14 2.26 11.65
N LEU A 21 2.43 0.95 11.57
CA LEU A 21 3.42 0.35 10.68
C LEU A 21 3.68 1.26 9.49
N HIS A 22 4.87 1.88 9.46
CA HIS A 22 5.25 2.71 8.34
C HIS A 22 5.34 1.80 7.11
N ASP A 23 4.64 2.16 6.03
CA ASP A 23 4.74 1.46 4.73
C ASP A 23 6.22 1.34 4.25
N SER A 24 7.12 2.15 4.79
CA SER A 24 8.54 2.27 4.42
C SER A 24 9.47 1.19 5.01
N ASP A 25 9.03 0.34 5.94
CA ASP A 25 9.95 -0.58 6.63
C ASP A 25 10.33 -1.84 5.82
N VAL A 26 9.77 -2.04 4.62
CA VAL A 26 9.91 -3.33 3.89
C VAL A 26 10.72 -3.26 2.58
N SER A 27 10.96 -2.10 1.97
CA SER A 27 11.70 -2.06 0.69
C SER A 27 12.87 -1.06 0.66
N LYS A 28 14.05 -1.52 1.10
CA LYS A 28 15.33 -0.87 0.76
C LYS A 28 15.84 -1.35 -0.60
N GLY A 29 15.03 -1.19 -1.65
CA GLY A 29 15.51 -1.30 -3.03
C GLY A 29 16.21 -0.01 -3.44
N GLU A 30 17.23 -0.08 -4.29
CA GLU A 30 17.76 1.12 -4.95
C GLU A 30 16.65 1.75 -5.79
N PHE A 31 16.35 3.03 -5.56
CA PHE A 31 15.28 3.72 -6.26
C PHE A 31 15.58 3.84 -7.75
N THR A 32 14.79 3.16 -8.57
CA THR A 32 14.81 3.34 -10.02
C THR A 32 13.57 4.12 -10.45
N PRO A 33 13.70 5.34 -11.00
CA PRO A 33 12.56 6.12 -11.45
C PRO A 33 11.85 5.44 -12.62
N VAL A 34 10.53 5.51 -12.62
CA VAL A 34 9.69 4.88 -13.65
C VAL A 34 9.25 5.93 -14.66
N ASN A 35 9.31 5.60 -15.96
CA ASN A 35 8.69 6.43 -16.99
C ASN A 35 7.16 6.29 -16.94
N THR A 36 6.51 7.25 -16.29
CA THR A 36 5.07 7.22 -15.97
C THR A 36 4.19 7.18 -17.23
N ILE A 37 4.56 7.91 -18.28
CA ILE A 37 3.80 7.99 -19.53
C ILE A 37 3.88 6.67 -20.28
N THR A 38 5.08 6.13 -20.44
CA THR A 38 5.30 4.88 -21.18
C THR A 38 4.60 3.70 -20.50
N GLU A 39 4.68 3.60 -19.17
CA GLU A 39 3.99 2.54 -18.43
C GLU A 39 2.46 2.70 -18.46
N ALA A 40 1.94 3.91 -18.30
CA ALA A 40 0.51 4.16 -18.42
C ALA A 40 -0.01 3.84 -19.82
N ALA A 41 0.75 4.19 -20.86
CA ALA A 41 0.42 3.89 -22.24
C ALA A 41 0.40 2.38 -22.52
N LYS A 42 1.40 1.63 -22.02
CA LYS A 42 1.43 0.16 -22.10
C LYS A 42 0.20 -0.45 -21.45
N ILE A 43 -0.14 -0.05 -20.22
CA ILE A 43 -1.29 -0.60 -19.49
C ILE A 43 -2.60 -0.25 -20.20
N THR A 44 -2.73 0.98 -20.69
CA THR A 44 -3.91 1.39 -21.48
C THR A 44 -4.05 0.56 -22.75
N PHE A 45 -2.95 0.37 -23.49
CA PHE A 45 -2.96 -0.41 -24.72
C PHE A 45 -3.30 -1.88 -24.47
N TRP A 46 -2.60 -2.53 -23.54
CA TRP A 46 -2.81 -3.96 -23.24
C TRP A 46 -4.18 -4.24 -22.63
N SER A 47 -4.70 -3.34 -21.79
CA SER A 47 -6.07 -3.46 -21.27
C SER A 47 -7.11 -3.29 -22.37
N ALA A 48 -6.93 -2.35 -23.32
CA ALA A 48 -7.80 -2.19 -24.47
C ALA A 48 -7.76 -3.43 -25.38
N VAL A 49 -6.58 -3.97 -25.67
CA VAL A 49 -6.39 -5.20 -26.46
C VAL A 49 -7.06 -6.39 -25.78
N PHE A 50 -6.87 -6.55 -24.47
CA PHE A 50 -7.48 -7.62 -23.69
C PHE A 50 -9.02 -7.54 -23.72
N LEU A 51 -9.59 -6.37 -23.46
CA LEU A 51 -11.04 -6.15 -23.53
C LEU A 51 -11.57 -6.38 -24.94
N GLY A 52 -10.86 -5.91 -25.98
CA GLY A 52 -11.19 -6.16 -27.38
C GLY A 52 -11.20 -7.65 -27.71
N GLY A 53 -10.17 -8.39 -27.28
CA GLY A 53 -10.08 -9.84 -27.44
C GLY A 53 -11.21 -10.59 -26.73
N MET A 54 -11.57 -10.18 -25.50
CA MET A 54 -12.73 -10.72 -24.79
C MET A 54 -14.04 -10.47 -25.55
N HIS A 55 -14.21 -9.29 -26.13
CA HIS A 55 -15.40 -8.94 -26.90
C HIS A 55 -15.52 -9.77 -28.18
N VAL A 56 -14.43 -9.90 -28.94
CA VAL A 56 -14.38 -10.72 -30.16
C VAL A 56 -14.63 -12.19 -29.83
N ARG A 57 -13.97 -12.72 -28.79
CA ARG A 57 -14.21 -14.10 -28.32
C ARG A 57 -15.68 -14.32 -27.98
N ARG A 58 -16.34 -13.37 -27.31
CA ARG A 58 -17.77 -13.47 -27.00
C ARG A 58 -18.63 -13.43 -28.26
N LEU A 59 -18.34 -12.55 -29.21
CA LEU A 59 -19.09 -12.46 -30.46
C LEU A 59 -19.03 -13.80 -31.22
N LEU A 60 -17.86 -14.46 -31.22
CA LEU A 60 -17.70 -15.81 -31.76
C LEU A 60 -18.49 -16.87 -30.97
N GLN A 61 -18.56 -16.78 -29.65
CA GLN A 61 -19.36 -17.69 -28.81
C GLN A 61 -20.87 -17.55 -29.06
N HIS A 62 -21.36 -16.32 -29.27
CA HIS A 62 -22.75 -16.07 -29.67
C HIS A 62 -23.05 -16.64 -31.06
N ARG A 63 -22.17 -16.41 -32.04
CA ARG A 63 -22.36 -16.91 -33.42
C ARG A 63 -22.28 -18.44 -33.52
N LYS A 64 -21.48 -19.09 -32.67
CA LYS A 64 -21.34 -20.56 -32.65
C LYS A 64 -22.43 -21.29 -31.86
N GLY A 65 -23.46 -20.60 -31.36
CA GLY A 65 -24.59 -21.23 -30.66
C GLY A 65 -24.24 -21.91 -29.33
N ALA A 66 -23.04 -21.65 -28.78
CA ALA A 66 -22.54 -22.34 -27.59
C ALA A 66 -23.19 -21.87 -26.27
N ALA A 67 -23.97 -20.78 -26.31
CA ALA A 67 -24.72 -20.30 -25.16
C ALA A 67 -26.01 -21.10 -25.00
N ARG A 68 -25.95 -22.23 -24.28
CA ARG A 68 -27.17 -22.89 -23.78
C ARG A 68 -28.04 -21.81 -23.08
N PRO A 69 -29.37 -21.85 -23.19
CA PRO A 69 -30.25 -20.78 -22.69
C PRO A 69 -30.05 -20.41 -21.20
N GLY A 70 -29.55 -21.34 -20.38
CA GLY A 70 -29.15 -21.06 -18.98
C GLY A 70 -27.81 -20.31 -18.80
N GLN A 71 -26.87 -20.41 -19.74
CA GLN A 71 -25.56 -19.72 -19.71
C GLN A 71 -25.61 -18.32 -20.35
N ALA A 72 -26.61 -18.05 -21.18
CA ALA A 72 -26.81 -16.72 -21.78
C ALA A 72 -26.96 -15.61 -20.72
N ARG A 73 -27.56 -15.93 -19.56
CA ARG A 73 -27.74 -15.00 -18.43
C ARG A 73 -26.41 -14.60 -17.77
N TYR A 74 -25.47 -15.53 -17.67
CA TYR A 74 -24.11 -15.24 -17.17
C TYR A 74 -23.27 -14.51 -18.22
N LEU A 75 -23.46 -14.80 -19.50
CA LEU A 75 -22.82 -14.07 -20.60
C LEU A 75 -23.27 -12.60 -20.66
N ALA A 76 -24.54 -12.33 -20.37
CA ALA A 76 -25.11 -10.97 -20.28
C ALA A 76 -24.55 -10.15 -19.09
N LEU A 77 -24.25 -10.78 -17.96
CA LEU A 77 -23.64 -10.10 -16.79
C LEU A 77 -22.26 -9.50 -17.10
N PHE A 78 -21.55 -10.09 -18.06
CA PHE A 78 -20.26 -9.62 -18.50
C PHE A 78 -20.34 -8.80 -19.80
N GLU A 79 -21.54 -8.45 -20.29
CA GLU A 79 -21.74 -7.71 -21.54
C GLU A 79 -21.17 -6.30 -21.43
N LEU A 80 -19.95 -6.14 -21.94
CA LEU A 80 -19.26 -4.86 -21.97
C LEU A 80 -19.98 -3.94 -22.97
N ASN A 81 -20.69 -2.94 -22.43
CA ASN A 81 -21.20 -1.84 -23.23
C ASN A 81 -20.04 -1.09 -23.92
N LYS A 82 -20.29 -0.46 -25.07
CA LYS A 82 -19.30 0.30 -25.88
C LYS A 82 -18.48 1.30 -25.05
N ARG A 83 -19.11 1.90 -24.03
CA ARG A 83 -18.46 2.85 -23.12
C ARG A 83 -17.38 2.23 -22.25
N HIS A 84 -17.50 0.95 -21.89
CA HIS A 84 -16.50 0.23 -21.09
C HIS A 84 -15.17 0.03 -21.83
N PHE A 85 -15.19 -0.04 -23.17
CA PHE A 85 -13.97 -0.15 -23.99
C PHE A 85 -13.10 1.09 -23.92
N VAL A 86 -13.67 2.24 -23.59
CA VAL A 86 -12.93 3.49 -23.42
C VAL A 86 -12.67 3.73 -21.93
N SER A 87 -13.70 3.57 -21.09
CA SER A 87 -13.60 3.94 -19.69
C SER A 87 -12.66 3.05 -18.88
N ILE A 88 -12.60 1.74 -19.15
CA ILE A 88 -11.77 0.82 -18.38
C ILE A 88 -10.28 1.01 -18.70
N PRO A 89 -9.83 1.00 -19.98
CA PRO A 89 -8.43 1.24 -20.29
C PRO A 89 -7.94 2.60 -19.82
N LEU A 90 -8.75 3.64 -19.99
CA LEU A 90 -8.39 4.99 -19.57
C LEU A 90 -8.29 5.10 -18.04
N ALA A 91 -9.18 4.46 -17.30
CA ALA A 91 -9.11 4.40 -15.84
C ALA A 91 -7.86 3.65 -15.35
N LEU A 92 -7.54 2.50 -15.95
CA LEU A 92 -6.32 1.74 -15.63
C LEU A 92 -5.04 2.50 -15.98
N GLY A 93 -5.02 3.18 -17.12
CA GLY A 93 -3.94 4.08 -17.50
C GLY A 93 -3.77 5.23 -16.52
N THR A 94 -4.88 5.84 -16.09
CA THR A 94 -4.87 6.94 -15.11
C THR A 94 -4.38 6.48 -13.75
N TYR A 95 -4.82 5.30 -13.29
CA TYR A 95 -4.31 4.67 -12.07
C TYR A 95 -2.79 4.48 -12.15
N SER A 96 -2.30 3.85 -13.24
CA SER A 96 -0.87 3.60 -13.42
C SER A 96 -0.06 4.89 -13.49
N PHE A 97 -0.56 5.90 -14.22
CA PHE A 97 0.09 7.19 -14.33
C PHE A 97 0.24 7.85 -12.96
N LEU A 98 -0.83 7.92 -12.17
CA LEU A 98 -0.83 8.54 -10.85
C LEU A 98 0.00 7.75 -9.83
N SER A 99 -0.17 6.42 -9.76
CA SER A 99 0.61 5.56 -8.86
C SER A 99 2.10 5.69 -9.15
N ASN A 100 2.51 5.62 -10.43
CA ASN A 100 3.93 5.75 -10.81
C ASN A 100 4.46 7.18 -10.63
N SER A 101 3.64 8.22 -10.83
CA SER A 101 4.05 9.60 -10.58
C SER A 101 4.27 9.86 -9.10
N LEU A 102 3.38 9.37 -8.24
CA LEU A 102 3.52 9.49 -6.81
C LEU A 102 4.65 8.62 -6.27
N TYR A 103 4.91 7.46 -6.87
CA TYR A 103 6.10 6.66 -6.58
C TYR A 103 7.40 7.42 -6.87
N ASN A 104 7.47 8.12 -8.01
CA ASN A 104 8.64 8.95 -8.34
C ASN A 104 8.78 10.16 -7.41
N LEU A 105 7.67 10.73 -6.93
CA LEU A 105 7.68 11.87 -6.00
C LEU A 105 8.00 11.49 -4.55
N HIS A 106 7.80 10.23 -4.18
CA HIS A 106 8.12 9.70 -2.84
C HIS A 106 9.37 8.80 -2.89
N ASP A 107 10.35 9.12 -3.75
CA ASP A 107 11.66 8.45 -3.81
C ASP A 107 11.61 6.91 -3.85
N GLY A 108 10.58 6.36 -4.52
CA GLY A 108 10.41 4.90 -4.66
C GLY A 108 9.43 4.27 -3.69
N GLU A 109 8.68 5.06 -2.92
CA GLU A 109 7.71 4.54 -1.98
C GLU A 109 6.28 4.59 -2.53
N LYS A 110 5.66 3.42 -2.67
CA LYS A 110 4.21 3.31 -2.94
C LYS A 110 3.44 3.37 -1.62
N THR A 111 3.26 4.59 -1.11
CA THR A 111 2.52 4.81 0.14
C THR A 111 1.03 4.49 -0.01
N THR A 112 0.38 4.07 1.07
CA THR A 112 -1.07 3.83 1.13
C THR A 112 -1.86 5.03 0.62
N LYS A 113 -1.48 6.24 1.02
CA LYS A 113 -2.13 7.49 0.57
C LYS A 113 -2.04 7.67 -0.94
N SER A 114 -0.88 7.37 -1.54
CA SER A 114 -0.70 7.49 -2.98
C SER A 114 -1.59 6.54 -3.77
N GLU A 115 -1.73 5.31 -3.30
CA GLU A 115 -2.58 4.27 -3.93
C GLU A 115 -4.08 4.58 -3.76
N MET A 116 -4.48 5.14 -2.63
CA MET A 116 -5.84 5.66 -2.42
C MET A 116 -6.17 6.78 -3.41
N LEU A 117 -5.26 7.73 -3.61
CA LEU A 117 -5.45 8.84 -4.55
C LEU A 117 -5.51 8.35 -6.00
N ALA A 118 -4.58 7.49 -6.40
CA ALA A 118 -4.54 6.92 -7.75
C ALA A 118 -5.82 6.13 -8.07
N SER A 119 -6.25 5.26 -7.15
CA SER A 119 -7.46 4.43 -7.33
C SER A 119 -8.74 5.27 -7.33
N SER A 120 -8.87 6.26 -6.45
CA SER A 120 -10.03 7.16 -6.42
C SER A 120 -10.17 7.92 -7.74
N THR A 121 -9.07 8.45 -8.28
CA THR A 121 -9.04 9.22 -9.52
C THR A 121 -9.37 8.33 -10.72
N ALA A 122 -8.85 7.11 -10.75
CA ALA A 122 -9.19 6.13 -11.78
C ALA A 122 -10.69 5.81 -11.82
N ILE A 123 -11.32 5.69 -10.66
CA ILE A 123 -12.77 5.45 -10.56
C ILE A 123 -13.58 6.68 -11.00
N LEU A 124 -13.12 7.89 -10.67
CA LEU A 124 -13.74 9.11 -11.20
C LEU A 124 -13.66 9.16 -12.73
N VAL A 125 -12.52 8.81 -13.32
CA VAL A 125 -12.35 8.68 -14.78
C VAL A 125 -13.27 7.61 -15.35
N ALA A 126 -13.34 6.43 -14.74
CA ALA A 126 -14.21 5.34 -15.20
C ALA A 126 -15.70 5.76 -15.19
N THR A 127 -16.12 6.49 -14.15
CA THR A 127 -17.51 6.91 -13.96
C THR A 127 -17.87 8.20 -14.71
N ALA A 128 -16.89 8.95 -15.24
CA ALA A 128 -17.13 10.10 -16.10
C ALA A 128 -17.94 9.71 -17.35
N PHE A 129 -17.65 8.54 -17.94
CA PHE A 129 -18.32 8.02 -19.12
C PHE A 129 -19.69 7.37 -18.83
N LYS A 130 -20.07 7.23 -17.55
CA LYS A 130 -21.37 6.68 -17.15
C LYS A 130 -22.42 7.79 -17.09
N GLY A 131 -23.23 7.87 -18.14
CA GLY A 131 -24.41 8.75 -18.19
C GLY A 131 -25.47 8.36 -17.15
N GLY A 132 -26.19 9.34 -16.59
CA GLY A 132 -27.31 9.14 -15.66
C GLY A 132 -26.92 8.87 -14.20
N MET A 133 -25.63 8.81 -13.86
CA MET A 133 -25.17 8.66 -12.49
C MET A 133 -24.98 10.04 -11.83
N ALA A 134 -25.69 10.30 -10.73
CA ALA A 134 -25.55 11.53 -9.95
C ALA A 134 -24.11 11.71 -9.42
N ALA A 135 -23.63 12.95 -9.36
CA ALA A 135 -22.26 13.28 -8.93
C ALA A 135 -21.92 12.70 -7.55
N ASN A 136 -22.83 12.79 -6.59
CA ASN A 136 -22.64 12.24 -5.23
C ASN A 136 -22.38 10.73 -5.23
N LYS A 137 -23.03 9.99 -6.14
CA LYS A 137 -22.80 8.54 -6.27
C LYS A 137 -21.42 8.25 -6.88
N LYS A 138 -20.93 9.10 -7.79
CA LYS A 138 -19.58 8.95 -8.39
C LYS A 138 -18.50 9.19 -7.34
N VAL A 139 -18.65 10.27 -6.56
CA VAL A 139 -17.75 10.58 -5.45
C VAL A 139 -17.80 9.50 -4.37
N GLY A 140 -19.00 9.04 -3.98
CA GLY A 140 -19.15 7.95 -3.01
C GLY A 140 -18.49 6.65 -3.47
N LEU A 141 -18.61 6.29 -4.75
CA LEU A 141 -17.92 5.13 -5.31
C LEU A 141 -16.40 5.32 -5.29
N ALA A 142 -15.90 6.49 -5.67
CA ALA A 142 -14.47 6.80 -5.66
C ALA A 142 -13.89 6.73 -4.25
N LEU A 143 -14.57 7.30 -3.26
CA LEU A 143 -14.19 7.23 -1.84
C LEU A 143 -14.26 5.81 -1.29
N GLY A 144 -15.30 5.04 -1.64
CA GLY A 144 -15.44 3.65 -1.22
C GLY A 144 -14.30 2.76 -1.76
N VAL A 145 -13.95 2.92 -3.04
CA VAL A 145 -12.81 2.20 -3.63
C VAL A 145 -11.50 2.69 -3.04
N ALA A 146 -11.32 3.99 -2.82
CA ALA A 146 -10.14 4.53 -2.14
C ALA A 146 -9.96 3.93 -0.76
N GLY A 147 -11.03 3.89 0.06
CA GLY A 147 -11.02 3.28 1.38
C GLY A 147 -10.68 1.79 1.33
N PHE A 148 -11.25 1.06 0.37
CA PHE A 148 -10.94 -0.36 0.17
C PHE A 148 -9.47 -0.59 -0.22
N VAL A 149 -8.97 0.14 -1.22
CA VAL A 149 -7.57 0.04 -1.68
C VAL A 149 -6.61 0.47 -0.58
N GLY A 150 -6.95 1.54 0.14
CA GLY A 150 -6.17 2.04 1.27
C GLY A 150 -6.07 1.00 2.39
N PHE A 151 -7.19 0.43 2.80
CA PHE A 151 -7.21 -0.65 3.79
C PHE A 151 -6.38 -1.85 3.34
N PHE A 152 -6.50 -2.23 2.08
CA PHE A 152 -5.79 -3.37 1.52
C PHE A 152 -4.27 -3.17 1.42
N LYS A 153 -3.84 -1.96 1.03
CA LYS A 153 -2.41 -1.60 1.00
C LYS A 153 -1.85 -1.47 2.40
N TRP A 154 -2.59 -0.84 3.32
CA TRP A 154 -2.24 -0.74 4.73
C TRP A 154 -2.11 -2.12 5.39
N ALA A 155 -2.96 -3.09 5.04
CA ALA A 155 -2.86 -4.47 5.52
C ALA A 155 -1.65 -5.25 4.97
N GLY A 156 -0.83 -4.63 4.12
CA GLY A 156 0.42 -5.17 3.61
C GLY A 156 0.36 -5.72 2.18
N GLY A 157 -0.78 -5.63 1.49
CA GLY A 157 -0.94 -6.18 0.14
C GLY A 157 -0.67 -7.69 0.04
N PHE A 158 -0.73 -8.25 -1.17
CA PHE A 158 -0.45 -9.69 -1.40
C PHE A 158 0.96 -9.98 -1.93
N ILE A 159 1.61 -9.02 -2.58
CA ILE A 159 2.78 -9.31 -3.43
C ILE A 159 4.10 -8.84 -2.79
N ASP A 160 4.07 -7.73 -2.03
CA ASP A 160 5.31 -7.06 -1.59
C ASP A 160 5.80 -7.51 -0.19
N ASN A 161 4.95 -8.16 0.61
CA ASN A 161 5.25 -8.50 2.02
C ASN A 161 5.41 -10.00 2.31
N TYR A 162 5.72 -10.81 1.29
CA TYR A 162 5.87 -12.26 1.48
C TYR A 162 7.03 -12.62 2.43
N SER A 163 8.14 -11.87 2.36
CA SER A 163 9.34 -12.09 3.16
C SER A 163 9.18 -11.73 4.65
N THR A 164 8.21 -10.88 4.97
CA THR A 164 7.93 -10.42 6.35
C THR A 164 6.73 -11.13 6.98
N ASN A 165 6.04 -11.98 6.22
CA ASN A 165 4.91 -12.77 6.71
C ASN A 165 5.35 -13.72 7.85
N LEU A 166 4.52 -13.84 8.89
CA LEU A 166 4.73 -14.75 10.01
C LEU A 166 4.98 -16.19 9.56
N SER A 167 4.25 -16.67 8.54
CA SER A 167 4.42 -18.05 8.05
C SER A 167 5.79 -18.26 7.41
N TYR A 168 6.25 -17.28 6.62
CA TYR A 168 7.55 -17.32 5.96
C TYR A 168 8.70 -17.18 6.95
N THR A 169 8.59 -16.24 7.89
CA THR A 169 9.61 -16.00 8.92
C THR A 169 9.75 -17.19 9.87
N ARG A 170 8.65 -17.87 10.23
CA ARG A 170 8.70 -19.14 10.98
C ARG A 170 9.30 -20.29 10.17
N SER A 171 8.90 -20.47 8.92
CA SER A 171 9.40 -21.60 8.10
C SER A 171 10.89 -21.50 7.78
N HIS A 172 11.46 -20.30 7.82
CA HIS A 172 12.89 -20.03 7.59
C HIS A 172 13.70 -19.84 8.89
N GLY A 173 13.11 -20.11 10.05
CA GLY A 173 13.81 -20.00 11.34
C GLY A 173 14.23 -18.58 11.74
N LEU A 174 13.64 -17.56 11.10
CA LEU A 174 13.87 -16.15 11.44
C LEU A 174 13.08 -15.72 12.66
N ASN A 175 11.98 -16.43 12.96
CA ASN A 175 11.18 -16.25 14.16
C ASN A 175 11.16 -17.55 14.98
N HIS A 176 11.52 -17.44 16.26
CA HIS A 176 11.44 -18.53 17.22
C HIS A 176 10.16 -18.36 18.06
N ASP A 177 9.39 -19.44 18.20
CA ASP A 177 8.13 -19.40 18.95
C ASP A 177 8.40 -19.25 20.45
N GLN A 178 8.02 -18.09 21.01
CA GLN A 178 7.56 -17.84 22.39
C GLN A 178 8.28 -18.47 23.61
N VAL A 179 9.46 -19.03 23.45
CA VAL A 179 10.42 -19.15 24.55
C VAL A 179 11.20 -17.85 24.49
N SER A 180 11.19 -17.05 25.57
CA SER A 180 12.04 -15.85 25.71
C SER A 180 13.34 -16.11 24.96
N ASN A 181 13.64 -15.27 23.97
CA ASN A 181 14.93 -15.34 23.29
C ASN A 181 15.95 -15.03 24.38
N LYS A 182 16.36 -16.06 25.13
CA LYS A 182 17.37 -15.95 26.18
C LYS A 182 18.60 -15.31 25.58
N ASP A 183 18.91 -15.63 24.33
CA ASP A 183 19.95 -14.99 23.54
C ASP A 183 19.77 -13.46 23.46
N LEU A 184 18.57 -12.91 23.22
CA LEU A 184 18.35 -11.44 23.21
C LEU A 184 18.47 -10.83 24.61
N ASP A 185 17.92 -11.50 25.62
CA ASP A 185 17.96 -11.02 27.01
C ASP A 185 19.40 -11.14 27.58
N GLU A 186 20.17 -12.17 27.20
CA GLU A 186 21.57 -12.43 27.55
C GLU A 186 22.52 -11.51 26.77
N ASP A 187 22.28 -11.28 25.47
CA ASP A 187 23.05 -10.33 24.66
C ASP A 187 22.87 -8.90 25.18
N PHE A 188 21.66 -8.53 25.61
CA PHE A 188 21.43 -7.26 26.29
C PHE A 188 22.19 -7.20 27.63
N ALA A 189 22.20 -8.27 28.41
CA ALA A 189 22.96 -8.36 29.66
C ALA A 189 24.49 -8.32 29.43
N ASN A 190 24.96 -8.82 28.29
CA ASN A 190 26.36 -8.83 27.86
C ASN A 190 26.79 -7.52 27.16
N GLY A 191 25.88 -6.55 27.02
CA GLY A 191 26.16 -5.24 26.40
C GLY A 191 26.18 -5.24 24.87
N THR A 192 25.84 -6.36 24.22
CA THR A 192 25.68 -6.47 22.77
C THR A 192 24.22 -6.31 22.40
N TYR A 193 23.80 -5.10 22.04
CA TYR A 193 22.41 -4.84 21.68
C TYR A 193 22.07 -5.44 20.30
N LYS A 194 21.09 -6.35 20.25
CA LYS A 194 20.44 -6.81 19.03
C LYS A 194 19.02 -6.26 18.96
N LYS A 195 18.67 -5.65 17.82
CA LYS A 195 17.37 -4.99 17.62
C LYS A 195 16.23 -6.00 17.64
N GLN A 196 15.20 -5.74 18.46
CA GLN A 196 14.00 -6.57 18.54
C GLN A 196 13.23 -6.53 17.22
N GLY A 197 12.96 -7.70 16.64
CA GLY A 197 12.09 -7.89 15.49
C GLY A 197 10.60 -7.75 15.86
N PHE A 198 9.74 -7.48 14.88
CA PHE A 198 8.30 -7.24 15.11
C PHE A 198 7.58 -8.38 15.84
N TRP A 199 7.99 -9.62 15.59
CA TRP A 199 7.38 -10.82 16.16
C TRP A 199 8.12 -11.36 17.40
N GLU A 200 9.25 -10.76 17.77
CA GLU A 200 10.06 -11.18 18.91
C GLU A 200 9.54 -10.54 20.20
N ILE A 201 9.69 -11.24 21.33
CA ILE A 201 9.30 -10.74 22.65
C ILE A 201 10.57 -10.57 23.49
N MET A 202 10.74 -9.40 24.13
CA MET A 202 11.82 -9.13 25.08
C MET A 202 11.25 -8.81 26.46
N TYR A 203 11.99 -9.16 27.52
CA TYR A 203 11.56 -8.88 28.89
C TYR A 203 11.69 -7.40 29.26
N ARG A 204 12.74 -6.73 28.77
CA ARG A 204 12.98 -5.29 28.97
C ARG A 204 13.40 -4.62 27.68
N ARG A 205 12.64 -3.62 27.25
CA ARG A 205 13.00 -2.77 26.12
C ARG A 205 13.98 -1.67 26.56
N PRO A 206 15.00 -1.33 25.77
CA PRO A 206 15.88 -0.20 26.07
C PRO A 206 15.10 1.13 26.15
N LEU A 207 15.43 1.92 27.17
CA LEU A 207 14.80 3.23 27.40
C LEU A 207 15.08 4.21 26.25
N SER A 208 16.24 4.11 25.60
CA SER A 208 16.62 4.93 24.45
C SER A 208 15.66 4.76 23.26
N GLU A 209 15.28 3.52 22.93
CA GLU A 209 14.29 3.25 21.87
C GLU A 209 12.89 3.69 22.28
N THR A 210 12.53 3.48 23.54
CA THR A 210 11.23 3.91 24.07
C THR A 210 11.07 5.43 23.97
N VAL A 211 12.12 6.18 24.31
CA VAL A 211 12.16 7.64 24.17
C VAL A 211 12.12 8.07 22.71
N GLN A 212 12.82 7.36 21.82
CA GLN A 212 12.80 7.66 20.38
C GLN A 212 11.41 7.45 19.76
N ASP A 213 10.70 6.41 20.19
CA ASP A 213 9.38 6.04 19.67
C ASP A 213 8.23 6.88 20.26
N LEU A 214 8.20 7.00 21.59
CA LEU A 214 7.12 7.65 22.33
C LEU A 214 7.35 9.14 22.58
N GLY A 215 8.57 9.62 22.35
CA GLY A 215 8.97 10.98 22.69
C GLY A 215 9.33 11.15 24.17
N GLU A 216 9.97 12.28 24.47
CA GLU A 216 10.26 12.69 25.85
C GLU A 216 9.02 13.39 26.45
N GLY A 217 8.65 13.02 27.68
CA GLY A 217 7.49 13.59 28.40
C GLY A 217 6.51 12.53 28.93
N ARG A 218 5.42 12.98 29.58
CA ARG A 218 4.36 12.11 30.18
C ARG A 218 4.90 11.00 31.11
N GLY A 219 5.98 11.27 31.84
CA GLY A 219 6.63 10.31 32.74
C GLY A 219 7.74 9.46 32.10
N ILE A 220 8.03 9.65 30.80
CA ILE A 220 9.15 9.04 30.09
C ILE A 220 10.26 10.09 29.99
N GLY A 221 11.39 9.85 30.66
CA GLY A 221 12.56 10.72 30.62
C GLY A 221 13.84 9.91 30.74
N LYS A 222 14.93 10.43 30.16
CA LYS A 222 16.28 9.93 30.46
C LYS A 222 16.61 10.35 31.89
N ALA A 223 16.78 9.39 32.79
CA ALA A 223 17.34 9.63 34.12
C ALA A 223 18.84 9.92 34.02
#